data_AF-A0A7W1L234-F1
#
_entry.id   AF-A0A7W1L234-F1
#
_cell.length_a   1.000
_cell.length_b   1.000
_cell.length_c   1.000
_cell.angle_alpha   90.00
_cell.angle_beta   90.00
_cell.angle_gamma   90.00
#
_symmetry.space_group_name_H-M   'P 1'
#
loop_
_entity.id
_entity.type
_entity.pdbx_description
1 polymer ?
#
loop_
_entity_poly.entity_id
_entity_poly.type
_entity_poly.pdbx_seq_one_letter_code
_entity_poly.pdbx_strand_id
1 'polypeptide(L)' 'MTKRHTGTGRRLFKMTPLHHHFEVLDPPWKESKIVFRFLIIAILFALLSLSTLKLR' A
#
# COMPACT_ATOMS: atom_id res chain seq x y z
N MET A 1 8.53 9.19 -12.09
CA MET A 1 9.75 8.49 -11.62
C MET A 1 10.16 7.26 -12.44
N THR A 2 9.80 7.13 -13.73
CA THR A 2 10.18 5.93 -14.53
C THR A 2 11.03 6.22 -15.78
N LYS A 3 11.29 7.50 -16.07
CA LYS A 3 12.13 7.90 -17.22
C LYS A 3 13.64 7.71 -16.99
N ARG A 4 14.11 7.72 -15.72
CA ARG A 4 15.54 7.63 -15.39
C ARG A 4 16.14 6.22 -15.46
N HIS A 5 15.32 5.15 -15.40
CA HIS A 5 15.83 3.77 -15.36
C HIS A 5 15.56 2.97 -16.64
N THR A 6 14.52 3.32 -17.42
CA THR A 6 14.07 2.51 -18.58
C THR A 6 13.78 3.33 -19.85
N GLY A 7 14.18 4.61 -19.90
CA GLY A 7 14.02 5.48 -21.08
C GLY A 7 12.57 5.87 -21.45
N THR A 8 11.56 5.13 -20.97
CA THR A 8 10.13 5.38 -21.19
C THR A 8 9.41 5.62 -19.86
N GLY A 9 8.53 6.63 -19.83
CA GLY A 9 7.72 6.98 -18.66
C GLY A 9 6.56 6.01 -18.45
N ARG A 10 6.83 4.75 -18.08
CA ARG A 10 5.78 3.78 -17.75
C ARG A 10 5.24 4.09 -16.35
N ARG A 11 3.93 4.30 -16.18
CA ARG A 11 3.32 4.38 -14.83
C ARG A 11 3.09 2.94 -14.35
N LEU A 12 3.86 2.47 -13.36
CA LEU A 12 3.63 1.14 -12.76
C LEU A 12 2.29 1.06 -12.01
N PHE A 13 1.83 2.19 -11.48
CA PHE A 13 0.56 2.33 -10.78
C PHE A 13 -0.36 3.28 -11.54
N LYS A 14 -1.63 2.88 -11.69
CA LYS A 14 -2.70 3.70 -12.32
C LYS A 14 -2.87 5.04 -11.59
N MET A 15 -2.67 5.05 -10.27
CA MET A 15 -2.57 6.24 -9.40
C MET A 15 -1.74 5.87 -8.15
N THR A 16 -0.92 6.79 -7.68
CA THR A 16 -0.20 6.69 -6.39
C THR A 16 -0.82 7.74 -5.46
N PRO A 17 -1.17 7.42 -4.20
CA PRO A 17 -0.67 6.32 -3.38
C PRO A 17 -1.51 5.03 -3.47
N LEU A 18 -1.04 3.93 -2.84
CA LEU A 18 -1.64 2.59 -2.95
C LEU A 18 -3.15 2.56 -2.67
N HIS A 19 -3.69 3.42 -1.79
CA HIS A 19 -5.14 3.47 -1.52
C HIS A 19 -5.97 3.85 -2.74
N HIS A 20 -5.51 4.80 -3.56
CA HIS A 20 -6.18 5.16 -4.82
C HIS A 20 -6.07 4.05 -5.87
N HIS A 21 -5.09 3.14 -5.76
CA HIS A 21 -5.03 1.99 -6.65
C HIS A 21 -6.22 1.03 -6.42
N PHE A 22 -6.69 0.89 -5.17
CA PHE A 22 -7.83 0.03 -4.82
C PHE A 22 -9.20 0.66 -5.09
N GLU A 23 -9.25 1.97 -5.25
CA GLU A 23 -10.46 2.71 -5.67
C GLU A 23 -10.74 2.53 -7.17
N VAL A 24 -9.69 2.41 -7.98
CA VAL A 24 -9.76 2.30 -9.45
C VAL A 24 -9.75 0.82 -9.95
N LEU A 25 -9.83 -0.13 -9.01
CA LEU A 25 -9.97 -1.57 -9.28
C LEU A 25 -11.44 -1.88 -9.60
N ASP A 26 -11.70 -2.62 -10.68
CA ASP A 26 -13.05 -3.09 -11.05
C ASP A 26 -13.27 -4.49 -10.45
N PRO A 27 -14.26 -4.71 -9.56
CA PRO A 27 -15.28 -3.77 -9.07
C PRO A 27 -14.77 -2.80 -7.98
N PRO A 28 -15.27 -1.55 -7.92
CA PRO A 28 -14.78 -0.52 -7.02
C PRO A 28 -15.06 -0.87 -5.55
N TRP A 29 -14.01 -0.82 -4.73
CA TRP A 29 -14.08 -1.11 -3.30
C TRP A 29 -14.46 0.17 -2.55
N LYS A 30 -15.42 0.08 -1.61
CA LYS A 30 -15.74 1.20 -0.69
C LYS A 30 -14.46 1.64 0.03
N GLU A 31 -14.16 2.93 0.01
CA GLU A 31 -12.96 3.55 0.58
C GLU A 31 -12.69 3.08 2.03
N SER A 32 -13.71 3.06 2.87
CA SER A 32 -13.60 2.59 4.26
C SER A 32 -13.09 1.15 4.34
N LYS A 33 -13.50 0.26 3.43
CA LYS A 33 -13.07 -1.15 3.42
C LYS A 33 -11.57 -1.28 3.12
N ILE A 34 -11.02 -0.42 2.28
CA ILE A 34 -9.59 -0.38 1.95
C ILE A 34 -8.81 0.11 3.19
N VAL A 35 -9.26 1.22 3.79
CA VAL A 35 -8.62 1.81 4.99
C VAL A 35 -8.53 0.79 6.13
N PHE A 36 -9.63 0.09 6.44
CA PHE A 36 -9.62 -0.91 7.53
C PHE A 36 -8.70 -2.10 7.25
N ARG A 37 -8.55 -2.53 6.00
CA ARG A 37 -7.61 -3.61 5.64
C ARG A 37 -6.16 -3.20 5.81
N PHE A 38 -5.81 -2.00 5.36
CA PHE A 38 -4.49 -1.43 5.55
C PHE A 38 -4.18 -1.24 7.04
N LEU A 39 -5.16 -0.83 7.84
CA LEU A 39 -5.01 -0.66 9.28
C LEU A 39 -4.71 -1.99 9.99
N ILE A 40 -5.42 -3.07 9.65
CA ILE A 40 -5.18 -4.40 10.24
C ILE A 40 -3.75 -4.85 9.95
N ILE A 41 -3.29 -4.70 8.72
CA ILE A 41 -1.93 -5.05 8.32
C ILE A 41 -0.91 -4.18 9.06
N ALA A 42 -1.15 -2.87 9.15
CA ALA A 42 -0.26 -1.95 9.87
C ALA A 42 -0.14 -2.30 11.36
N ILE A 43 -1.24 -2.64 12.04
CA ILE A 43 -1.24 -3.07 13.44
C ILE A 43 -0.47 -4.39 13.59
N LEU A 44 -0.67 -5.36 12.68
CA LEU A 44 0.05 -6.62 12.71
C LEU A 44 1.57 -6.40 12.60
N PHE A 45 2.02 -5.58 11.65
CA PHE A 45 3.44 -5.23 11.52
C PHE A 45 3.96 -4.43 12.73
N ALA A 46 3.15 -3.55 13.32
CA ALA A 46 3.52 -2.83 14.53
C ALA A 46 3.74 -3.77 15.72
N LEU A 47 2.86 -4.77 15.90
CA LEU A 47 3.00 -5.78 16.95
C LEU A 47 4.23 -6.68 16.70
N LEU A 48 4.48 -7.09 15.46
CA LEU A 48 5.69 -7.85 15.09
C LEU A 48 6.97 -7.04 15.36
N SER A 49 6.97 -5.76 15.01
CA SER A 49 8.09 -4.84 15.27
C SER A 49 8.36 -4.70 16.78
N LEU A 50 7.30 -4.50 17.56
CA LEU A 50 7.40 -4.42 19.03
C LEU A 50 7.88 -5.74 19.66
N SER A 51 7.40 -6.87 19.16
CA SER A 51 7.85 -8.20 19.61
C SER A 51 9.33 -8.44 19.28
N THR A 52 9.80 -7.95 18.14
CA THR A 52 11.21 -8.08 17.73
C THR A 52 12.12 -7.16 18.57
N LEU A 53 11.66 -5.95 18.89
CA LEU A 53 12.41 -4.98 19.68
C LEU A 53 12.55 -5.38 21.16
N LYS A 54 11.64 -6.21 21.67
CA LYS A 54 11.63 -6.76 23.03
C LYS A 54 12.44 -8.06 23.18
N LEU A 55 13.38 -8.32 22.27
CA LEU A 55 14.34 -9.44 22.35
C LEU A 55 15.71 -8.96 22.87
N ARG A 56 15.75 -8.40 24.08
CA ARG A 56 16.93 -8.36 24.95
C ARG A 56 16.53 -8.08 26.38
#